data_AF-A0A1S0TFW0-F1
#
_entry.id   AF-A0A1S0TFW0-F1
#
_cell.length_a   1.000
_cell.length_b   1.000
_cell.length_c   1.000
_cell.angle_alpha   90.00
_cell.angle_beta   90.00
_cell.angle_gamma   90.00
#
_symmetry.space_group_name_H-M   'P 1'
#
loop_
_entity.id
_entity.type
_entity.pdbx_description
1 polymer ?
#
loop_
_entity_poly.entity_id
_entity_poly.type
_entity_poly.pdbx_seq_one_letter_code
_entity_poly.pdbx_strand_id
1 'polypeptide(L)' 'MPGEPDPFRLPREKNMLRLIDSGSNMSTDQIITRIIDHRNDYENRNRRKECREADIYEKIKSFNLDTLQVISI' A
#
# COMPACT_ATOMS: atom_id res chain seq x y z
N MET A 1 14.58 5.10 24.79
CA MET A 1 14.73 5.96 25.98
C MET A 1 15.44 5.15 27.06
N PRO A 2 16.65 5.52 27.52
CA PRO A 2 17.27 4.87 28.67
C PRO A 2 16.64 5.44 29.96
N GLY A 3 16.00 4.60 30.78
CA GLY A 3 15.59 5.00 32.13
C GLY A 3 14.31 4.38 32.70
N GLU A 4 13.49 3.68 31.92
CA GLU A 4 12.29 3.05 32.51
C GLU A 4 12.63 1.70 33.16
N PRO A 5 12.18 1.47 34.41
CA PRO A 5 12.38 0.20 35.11
C PRO A 5 11.65 -0.93 34.38
N ASP A 6 12.28 -2.12 34.31
CA ASP A 6 11.68 -3.30 33.66
C ASP A 6 10.29 -3.60 34.28
N PRO A 7 9.19 -3.48 33.50
CA PRO A 7 7.84 -3.72 34.01
C PRO A 7 7.65 -5.17 34.46
N PHE A 8 8.49 -6.10 34.01
CA PHE A 8 8.44 -7.52 34.37
C PHE A 8 9.37 -7.91 35.52
N ARG A 9 10.06 -6.95 36.18
CA ARG A 9 10.98 -7.25 37.28
C ARG A 9 10.29 -7.96 38.46
N LEU A 10 9.21 -7.38 39.00
CA LEU A 10 8.50 -7.94 40.16
C LEU A 10 7.86 -9.31 39.86
N PRO A 11 7.17 -9.53 38.73
CA PRO A 11 6.67 -10.86 38.36
C PRO A 11 7.77 -11.91 38.20
N ARG A 12 8.95 -11.50 37.71
CA ARG A 12 10.11 -12.40 37.54
C ARG A 12 10.71 -12.79 38.90
N GLU A 13 10.92 -11.82 39.79
CA GLU A 13 11.41 -12.05 41.16
C GLU A 13 10.47 -12.97 41.97
N LYS A 14 9.16 -12.89 41.70
CA LYS A 14 8.14 -13.73 42.35
C LYS A 14 7.92 -15.09 41.68
N ASN A 15 8.70 -15.46 40.66
CA ASN A 15 8.50 -16.68 39.86
C ASN A 15 7.08 -16.83 39.26
N MET A 16 6.40 -15.69 38.99
CA MET A 16 5.06 -15.64 38.41
C MET A 16 5.09 -15.44 36.89
N LEU A 17 6.21 -14.96 36.33
CA LEU A 17 6.36 -14.69 34.90
C LEU A 17 6.50 -16.01 34.11
N ARG A 18 5.60 -16.21 33.15
CA ARG A 18 5.69 -17.31 32.17
C ARG A 18 5.91 -16.72 30.78
N LEU A 19 6.99 -17.14 30.13
CA LEU A 19 7.21 -16.85 28.72
C LEU A 19 6.42 -17.84 27.87
N ILE A 20 5.74 -17.32 26.86
CA ILE A 20 4.94 -18.10 25.92
C ILE A 20 5.46 -17.78 24.53
N ASP A 21 5.78 -18.82 23.77
CA ASP A 21 6.02 -18.68 22.33
C ASP A 21 4.67 -18.66 21.62
N SER A 22 4.43 -17.60 20.84
CA SER A 22 3.22 -17.47 20.05
C SER A 22 3.20 -18.41 18.84
N GLY A 23 4.36 -18.95 18.43
CA GLY A 23 4.50 -19.77 17.23
C GLY A 23 4.21 -19.03 15.92
N SER A 24 4.01 -17.71 15.98
CA SER A 24 3.68 -16.87 14.85
C SER A 24 4.73 -15.78 14.68
N ASN A 25 5.25 -15.66 13.47
CA ASN A 25 6.16 -14.57 13.10
C ASN A 25 5.43 -13.26 12.81
N MET A 26 4.10 -13.23 12.96
CA MET A 26 3.27 -12.11 12.60
C MET A 26 3.38 -10.98 13.63
N SER A 27 3.81 -9.80 13.19
CA SER A 27 3.77 -8.58 13.99
C SER A 27 2.80 -7.54 13.41
N THR A 28 2.33 -6.63 14.26
CA THR A 28 1.51 -5.48 13.83
C THR A 28 2.21 -4.67 12.75
N ASP A 29 3.52 -4.43 12.90
CA ASP A 29 4.32 -3.69 11.92
C ASP A 29 4.32 -4.37 10.55
N GLN A 30 4.45 -5.70 10.50
CA GLN A 30 4.37 -6.44 9.24
C GLN A 30 3.00 -6.30 8.58
N ILE A 31 1.90 -6.28 9.35
CA ILE A 31 0.55 -6.09 8.81
C ILE A 31 0.44 -4.67 8.23
N ILE A 32 0.91 -3.66 8.96
CA ILE A 32 0.92 -2.26 8.49
C ILE A 32 1.71 -2.15 7.18
N THR A 33 2.94 -2.67 7.13
CA THR A 33 3.77 -2.65 5.92
C THR A 33 3.03 -3.27 4.73
N ARG A 34 2.44 -4.46 4.89
CA ARG A 34 1.70 -5.12 3.81
C ARG A 34 0.53 -4.27 3.29
N ILE A 35 -0.22 -3.63 4.18
CA ILE A 35 -1.36 -2.77 3.78
C ILE A 35 -0.86 -1.59 2.94
N ILE A 36 0.21 -0.93 3.39
CA ILE A 36 0.77 0.25 2.73
C ILE A 36 1.36 -0.14 1.37
N ASP A 37 2.10 -1.24 1.29
CA ASP A 37 2.69 -1.74 0.04
C ASP A 37 1.61 -2.07 -0.99
N HIS A 38 0.57 -2.80 -0.57
CA HIS A 38 -0.55 -3.14 -1.46
C HIS A 38 -1.28 -1.88 -1.97
N ARG A 39 -1.44 -0.86 -1.12
CA ARG A 39 -2.03 0.43 -1.51
C ARG A 39 -1.19 1.10 -2.58
N ASN A 40 0.12 1.18 -2.39
CA ASN A 40 1.07 1.77 -3.34
C ASN A 40 1.05 1.03 -4.69
N ASP A 41 1.09 -0.31 -4.66
CA ASP A 41 1.02 -1.13 -5.86
C ASP A 41 -0.28 -0.95 -6.64
N TYR A 42 -1.40 -0.80 -5.92
CA TYR A 42 -2.69 -0.49 -6.54
C TYR A 42 -2.68 0.87 -7.22
N GLU A 43 -2.23 1.92 -6.53
CA GLU A 43 -2.15 3.28 -7.08
C GLU A 43 -1.23 3.35 -8.30
N ASN A 44 -0.06 2.70 -8.26
CA ASN A 44 0.89 2.68 -9.37
C ASN A 44 0.33 1.95 -10.60
N ARG A 45 -0.36 0.82 -10.39
CA ARG A 45 -1.03 0.10 -11.48
C ARG A 45 -2.15 0.93 -12.07
N ASN A 46 -2.94 1.60 -11.23
CA ASN A 46 -4.07 2.40 -11.70
C ASN A 46 -3.59 3.63 -12.49
N ARG A 47 -2.61 4.36 -11.96
CA ARG A 47 -1.96 5.49 -12.67
C ARG A 47 -1.44 5.08 -14.04
N ARG A 48 -0.78 3.92 -14.15
CA ARG A 48 -0.31 3.38 -15.44
C ARG A 48 -1.44 3.04 -16.41
N LYS A 49 -2.61 2.66 -15.92
CA LYS A 49 -3.78 2.41 -16.79
C LYS A 49 -4.38 3.73 -17.25
N GLU A 50 -4.64 4.65 -16.32
CA GLU A 50 -5.22 5.97 -16.58
C GLU A 50 -4.39 6.79 -17.59
N CYS A 51 -3.06 6.83 -17.46
CA CYS A 51 -2.22 7.53 -18.44
C CYS A 51 -2.36 6.95 -19.85
N ARG A 52 -2.41 5.62 -19.99
CA ARG A 52 -2.58 4.99 -21.31
C ARG A 52 -3.96 5.25 -21.88
N GLU A 53 -5.00 5.19 -21.04
CA GLU A 53 -6.37 5.46 -21.46
C GLU A 53 -6.55 6.92 -21.87
N ALA A 54 -5.91 7.86 -21.17
CA ALA A 54 -5.88 9.28 -21.55
C ALA A 54 -5.19 9.50 -22.90
N ASP A 55 -4.00 8.91 -23.11
CA ASP A 55 -3.28 9.02 -24.39
C ASP A 55 -4.10 8.46 -25.56
N ILE A 56 -4.79 7.35 -25.35
CA ILE A 56 -5.67 6.74 -26.36
C ILE A 56 -6.88 7.63 -26.60
N TYR A 57 -7.49 8.17 -25.55
CA TYR A 57 -8.66 9.05 -25.65
C TYR A 57 -8.33 10.32 -26.44
N GLU A 58 -7.21 10.97 -26.17
CA GLU A 58 -6.76 12.15 -26.92
C GLU A 58 -6.52 11.83 -28.39
N LYS A 59 -5.87 10.69 -28.69
CA LYS A 59 -5.70 10.23 -30.08
C LYS A 59 -7.05 10.01 -30.76
N ILE A 60 -7.96 9.25 -30.15
CA ILE A 60 -9.30 8.99 -30.71
C ILE A 60 -10.07 10.30 -30.94
N LYS A 61 -9.99 11.25 -30.00
CA LYS A 61 -10.63 12.56 -30.12
C LYS A 61 -10.07 13.35 -31.30
N SER A 62 -8.75 13.38 -31.48
CA SER A 62 -8.11 14.03 -32.64
C SER A 62 -8.53 13.39 -33.97
N PHE A 63 -8.48 12.05 -34.07
CA PHE A 63 -8.92 11.35 -35.28
C PHE A 63 -10.38 11.62 -35.63
N ASN A 64 -11.29 11.69 -34.65
CA ASN A 64 -12.69 12.00 -34.91
C ASN A 64 -12.91 13.46 -35.35
N LEU A 65 -12.09 14.40 -34.88
CA LEU A 65 -12.14 15.79 -35.36
C LEU A 65 -11.68 15.87 -36.81
N ASP A 66 -10.59 15.17 -37.14
CA ASP A 66 -10.02 15.13 -38.49
C ASP A 66 -10.99 14.49 -39.49
N THR A 67 -11.65 13.38 -39.12
CA THR A 67 -12.65 12.74 -40.00
C THR A 67 -13.88 13.61 -40.26
N LEU A 68 -14.32 14.41 -39.28
CA LEU A 68 -15.44 15.35 -39.47
C LEU A 68 -15.07 16.54 -40.37
N GLN A 69 -13.82 17.02 -40.33
CA GLN A 69 -13.36 18.07 -41.25
C GLN A 69 -13.30 17.60 -42.70
N VAL A 70 -12.90 16.34 -42.95
CA VAL A 70 -12.80 15.79 -44.31
C VAL A 70 -14.18 15.61 -44.96
N ILE A 71 -15.23 15.33 -44.19
CA ILE A 71 -16.60 15.16 -44.70
C ILE A 71 -17.28 16.51 -45.01
N SER A 72 -16.75 17.62 -44.48
CA SER A 72 -17.32 18.96 -44.66
C SER A 72 -16.79 19.71 -45.90
N ILE A 73 -16.16 19.02 -46.85
CA ILE A 73 -15.71 19.52 -48.16
C ILE A 73 -16.55 18.86 -49.26
#